data_AF-A0A7Y1W293-F1
#
_entry.id   AF-A0A7Y1W293-F1
#
_cell.length_a   1.000
_cell.length_b   1.000
_cell.length_c   1.000
_cell.angle_alpha   90.00
_cell.angle_beta   90.00
_cell.angle_gamma   90.00
#
_symmetry.space_group_name_H-M   'P 1'
#
loop_
_entity.id
_entity.type
_entity.pdbx_description
1 polymer ?
#
loop_
_entity_poly.entity_id
_entity_poly.type
_entity_poly.pdbx_seq_one_letter_code
_entity_poly.pdbx_strand_id
1 'polypeptide(L)'
;MTTDYGSRGRRDRAYACFLVPVLLVLLTVVLSRIPMGTGTAGGVGLLLLVPLALLSLVTLLRGLYLAFHCRADRALVVLAACALAALIVLFADVGVPNLRHGLGFALAVIAMLIEVYWFGLARWKITGAQP
;
A
#
# COMPACT_ATOMS: atom_id res chain seq x y z
N MET A 1 -29.81 7.78 -16.29
CA MET A 1 -28.36 7.50 -16.38
C MET A 1 -27.61 8.56 -15.58
N THR A 2 -27.51 8.39 -14.27
CA THR A 2 -26.81 9.32 -13.38
C THR A 2 -25.34 8.91 -13.31
N THR A 3 -24.51 9.68 -14.01
CA THR A 3 -23.06 9.86 -13.83
C THR A 3 -22.42 9.15 -12.62
N ASP A 4 -21.96 7.92 -12.83
CA ASP A 4 -21.18 7.14 -11.84
C ASP A 4 -19.67 7.47 -11.88
N TYR A 5 -19.32 8.63 -12.45
CA TYR A 5 -17.93 9.13 -12.52
C TYR A 5 -17.40 9.53 -11.13
N GLY A 6 -18.29 10.02 -10.26
CA GLY A 6 -17.92 10.45 -8.90
C GLY A 6 -17.52 9.29 -7.99
N SER A 7 -18.11 8.10 -8.15
CA SER A 7 -17.75 6.93 -7.34
C SER A 7 -16.45 6.27 -7.82
N ARG A 8 -16.20 6.22 -9.14
CA ARG A 8 -14.95 5.73 -9.73
C ARG A 8 -13.75 6.56 -9.32
N GLY A 9 -13.83 7.89 -9.45
CA GLY A 9 -12.73 8.78 -9.06
C GLY A 9 -12.38 8.72 -7.57
N ARG A 10 -13.37 8.45 -6.70
CA ARG A 10 -13.13 8.22 -5.27
C ARG A 10 -12.45 6.88 -5.01
N ARG A 11 -12.83 5.82 -5.71
CA ARG A 11 -12.17 4.51 -5.59
C ARG A 11 -10.73 4.56 -6.07
N ASP A 12 -10.46 5.15 -7.23
CA ASP A 12 -9.10 5.25 -7.77
C ASP A 12 -8.16 6.02 -6.83
N ARG A 13 -8.66 7.10 -6.20
CA ARG A 13 -7.90 7.83 -5.16
C ARG A 13 -7.67 6.98 -3.91
N ALA A 14 -8.66 6.16 -3.51
CA ALA A 14 -8.52 5.28 -2.36
C ALA A 14 -7.47 4.19 -2.61
N TYR A 15 -7.50 3.53 -3.77
CA TYR A 15 -6.45 2.58 -4.17
C TYR A 15 -5.08 3.24 -4.26
N ALA A 16 -4.97 4.43 -4.85
CA ALA A 16 -3.69 5.15 -4.93
C ALA A 16 -3.10 5.51 -3.55
N CYS A 17 -3.94 5.67 -2.51
CA CYS A 17 -3.47 5.95 -1.16
C CYS A 17 -2.77 4.75 -0.50
N PHE A 18 -3.06 3.52 -0.93
CA PHE A 18 -2.44 2.31 -0.41
C PHE A 18 -1.16 1.91 -1.16
N LEU A 19 -0.92 2.50 -2.33
CA LEU A 19 0.26 2.24 -3.14
C LEU A 19 1.54 2.71 -2.43
N VAL A 20 1.46 3.85 -1.74
CA VAL A 20 2.58 4.42 -0.95
C VAL A 20 3.03 3.49 0.19
N PRO A 21 2.16 3.02 1.11
CA PRO A 21 2.57 2.10 2.17
C PRO A 21 3.09 0.76 1.62
N VAL A 22 2.50 0.24 0.54
CA VAL A 22 2.96 -0.99 -0.11
C VAL A 22 4.38 -0.80 -0.67
N LEU A 23 4.61 0.33 -1.35
CA LEU A 23 5.91 0.68 -1.90
C LEU A 23 6.96 0.87 -0.80
N LEU A 24 6.61 1.51 0.31
CA LEU A 24 7.49 1.66 1.47
C LEU A 24 7.96 0.30 2.00
N VAL A 25 7.02 -0.63 2.22
CA VAL A 25 7.35 -1.98 2.75
C VAL A 25 8.24 -2.72 1.76
N LEU A 26 7.92 -2.71 0.47
CA LEU A 26 8.74 -3.31 -0.58
C LEU A 26 10.14 -2.71 -0.61
N LEU A 27 10.25 -1.39 -0.62
CA LEU A 27 11.53 -0.68 -0.66
C LEU A 27 12.38 -1.02 0.57
N THR A 28 11.77 -1.06 1.76
CA THR A 28 12.46 -1.39 3.00
C THR A 28 13.00 -2.82 2.98
N VAL A 29 12.19 -3.78 2.52
CA VAL A 29 12.62 -5.17 2.36
C VAL A 29 13.75 -5.29 1.33
N VAL A 30 13.65 -4.61 0.18
CA VAL A 30 14.71 -4.62 -0.84
C VAL A 30 16.00 -3.99 -0.32
N LEU A 31 15.92 -2.82 0.33
CA LEU A 31 17.07 -2.12 0.91
C LEU A 31 17.76 -2.97 1.99
N SER A 32 17.01 -3.71 2.81
CA SER A 32 17.58 -4.62 3.83
C SER A 32 18.40 -5.77 3.24
N ARG A 33 18.26 -6.07 1.94
CA ARG A 33 19.02 -7.12 1.24
C ARG A 33 20.28 -6.59 0.57
N ILE A 34 20.42 -5.27 0.45
CA ILE A 34 21.59 -4.65 -0.18
C ILE A 34 22.62 -4.39 0.92
N PRO A 35 23.84 -4.96 0.82
CA PRO A 35 24.90 -4.67 1.78
C PRO A 35 25.30 -3.19 1.64
N MET A 36 24.99 -2.39 2.67
CA MET A 36 25.31 -0.97 2.73
C MET A 36 26.29 -0.70 3.87
N GLY A 37 27.20 0.25 3.65
CA GLY A 37 28.00 0.82 4.74
C GLY A 37 27.11 1.56 5.74
N THR A 38 27.53 1.65 7.00
CA THR A 38 26.77 2.29 8.08
C THR A 38 26.38 3.74 7.75
N GLY A 39 27.28 4.51 7.12
CA GLY A 39 27.00 5.89 6.68
C GLY A 39 25.93 5.98 5.59
N THR A 40 25.98 5.09 4.59
CA THR A 40 24.98 5.04 3.52
C THR A 40 23.63 4.53 4.01
N ALA A 41 23.62 3.54 4.91
CA ALA A 41 22.38 3.01 5.50
C ALA A 41 21.66 4.09 6.33
N GLY A 42 22.40 4.85 7.13
CA GLY A 42 21.86 5.99 7.88
C GLY A 42 21.32 7.09 6.96
N GLY A 43 22.05 7.44 5.90
CA GLY A 43 21.62 8.44 4.92
C GLY A 43 20.34 8.04 4.17
N VAL A 44 20.26 6.80 3.69
CA VAL A 44 19.06 6.27 3.01
C VAL A 44 17.87 6.19 3.97
N GLY A 45 18.12 5.76 5.21
CA GLY A 45 17.09 5.75 6.24
C GLY A 45 16.49 7.13 6.49
N LEU A 46 17.33 8.13 6.75
CA LEU A 46 16.89 9.45 7.18
C LEU A 46 16.34 10.31 6.03
N LEU A 47 16.97 10.25 4.84
CA LEU A 47 16.56 11.07 3.69
C LEU A 47 15.43 10.46 2.87
N LEU A 48 15.26 9.13 2.91
CA LEU A 48 14.36 8.42 2.01
C LEU A 48 13.29 7.63 2.77
N LEU A 49 13.66 6.79 3.75
CA LEU A 49 12.68 5.98 4.48
C LEU A 49 11.81 6.81 5.43
N VAL A 50 12.37 7.79 6.15
CA VAL A 50 11.61 8.64 7.09
C VAL A 50 10.51 9.46 6.40
N PRO A 51 10.79 10.27 5.35
CA PRO A 51 9.75 11.04 4.68
C PRO A 51 8.72 10.12 4.01
N LEU A 52 9.16 8.99 3.45
CA LEU A 52 8.26 8.01 2.84
C LEU A 52 7.36 7.33 3.88
N ALA A 53 7.87 7.07 5.09
CA ALA A 53 7.11 6.53 6.21
C ALA A 53 6.05 7.52 6.71
N LEU A 54 6.39 8.81 6.82
CA LEU A 54 5.44 9.88 7.12
C LEU A 54 4.36 9.99 6.04
N LEU A 55 4.76 9.98 4.77
CA LEU A 55 3.82 10.02 3.65
C LEU A 55 2.87 8.83 3.70
N SER A 56 3.42 7.62 3.91
CA SER A 56 2.69 6.37 4.06
C SER A 56 1.67 6.42 5.20
N LEU A 57 2.03 7.01 6.35
CA LEU A 57 1.11 7.16 7.47
C LEU A 57 -0.07 8.07 7.11
N VAL A 58 0.21 9.22 6.47
CA VAL A 58 -0.82 10.17 6.03
C VAL A 58 -1.73 9.55 4.96
N THR A 59 -1.16 8.86 3.97
CA THR A 59 -1.95 8.22 2.92
C THR A 59 -2.75 7.04 3.45
N LEU A 60 -2.20 6.27 4.40
CA LEU A 60 -2.93 5.17 5.04
C LEU A 60 -4.13 5.70 5.84
N LEU A 61 -3.96 6.75 6.65
CA LEU A 61 -5.08 7.39 7.37
C LEU A 61 -6.18 7.86 6.41
N ARG A 62 -5.79 8.49 5.31
CA ARG A 62 -6.71 8.95 4.27
C ARG A 62 -7.39 7.79 3.54
N GLY A 63 -6.63 6.72 3.24
CA GLY A 63 -7.11 5.50 2.63
C GLY A 63 -8.10 4.76 3.53
N LEU A 64 -7.84 4.71 4.84
CA LEU A 64 -8.73 4.11 5.84
C LEU A 64 -10.05 4.88 5.94
N TYR A 65 -9.97 6.22 5.97
CA TYR A 65 -11.15 7.08 5.96
C TYR A 65 -12.01 6.85 4.70
N LEU A 66 -11.36 6.78 3.53
CA LEU A 66 -12.03 6.50 2.27
C LEU A 66 -12.60 5.08 2.21
N ALA A 67 -11.87 4.07 2.69
CA ALA A 67 -12.34 2.68 2.75
C ALA A 67 -13.57 2.53 3.66
N PHE A 68 -13.61 3.26 4.78
CA PHE A 68 -14.77 3.27 5.68
C PHE A 68 -16.00 3.93 5.03
N HIS A 69 -15.81 4.99 4.23
CA HIS A 69 -16.89 5.62 3.48
C HIS A 69 -17.33 4.80 2.26
N CYS A 70 -16.42 4.06 1.63
CA CYS A 70 -16.67 3.21 0.47
C CYS A 70 -16.88 1.73 0.85
N ARG A 71 -17.68 1.46 1.89
CA ARG A 71 -17.98 0.10 2.41
C ARG A 71 -18.52 -0.91 1.38
N ALA A 72 -19.00 -0.44 0.23
CA ALA A 72 -19.51 -1.32 -0.82
C ALA A 72 -18.41 -2.20 -1.47
N ASP A 73 -17.13 -1.78 -1.42
CA ASP A 73 -16.03 -2.52 -2.02
C ASP A 73 -15.24 -3.32 -0.96
N ARG A 74 -15.50 -4.63 -0.89
CA ARG A 74 -14.80 -5.55 0.04
C ARG A 74 -13.29 -5.58 -0.22
N ALA A 75 -12.87 -5.37 -1.47
CA ALA A 75 -11.45 -5.34 -1.86
C ALA A 75 -10.69 -4.21 -1.15
N LEU A 76 -11.29 -3.02 -1.02
CA LEU A 76 -10.68 -1.88 -0.31
C LEU A 76 -10.46 -2.17 1.18
N VAL A 77 -11.39 -2.89 1.82
CA VAL A 77 -11.25 -3.28 3.22
C VAL A 77 -10.12 -4.30 3.40
N VAL A 78 -10.03 -5.29 2.51
CA VAL A 78 -8.94 -6.28 2.52
C VAL A 78 -7.58 -5.60 2.28
N LEU A 79 -7.53 -4.64 1.36
CA LEU A 79 -6.31 -3.90 1.03
C LEU A 79 -5.87 -3.00 2.19
N ALA A 80 -6.81 -2.32 2.84
CA ALA A 80 -6.56 -1.55 4.06
C ALA A 80 -6.06 -2.44 5.20
N ALA A 81 -6.66 -3.61 5.39
CA ALA A 81 -6.23 -4.57 6.40
C ALA A 81 -4.81 -5.11 6.09
N CYS A 82 -4.51 -5.43 4.84
CA CYS A 82 -3.17 -5.87 4.42
C CYS A 82 -2.12 -4.76 4.60
N ALA A 83 -2.44 -3.53 4.21
CA ALA A 83 -1.54 -2.39 4.36
C ALA A 83 -1.27 -2.06 5.84
N LEU A 84 -2.32 -2.08 6.67
CA LEU A 84 -2.20 -1.89 8.11
C LEU A 84 -1.38 -3.01 8.75
N ALA A 85 -1.67 -4.27 8.42
CA ALA A 85 -0.91 -5.42 8.91
C ALA A 85 0.56 -5.36 8.48
N ALA A 86 0.85 -4.99 7.23
CA ALA A 86 2.21 -4.84 6.73
C ALA A 86 2.98 -3.73 7.46
N LEU A 87 2.34 -2.59 7.74
CA LEU A 87 2.95 -1.52 8.54
C LEU A 87 3.14 -1.92 10.00
N ILE A 88 2.16 -2.59 10.62
CA ILE A 88 2.31 -3.11 11.98
C ILE A 88 3.48 -4.10 12.02
N VAL A 89 3.59 -5.00 11.05
CA VAL A 89 4.74 -5.93 10.95
C VAL A 89 6.04 -5.16 10.74
N LEU A 90 6.04 -4.03 10.03
CA LEU A 90 7.23 -3.21 9.82
C LEU A 90 7.69 -2.48 11.10
N PHE A 91 6.76 -1.95 11.89
CA PHE A 91 7.05 -1.10 13.07
C PHE A 91 7.00 -1.83 14.41
N ALA A 92 6.20 -2.89 14.53
CA ALA A 92 6.16 -3.71 15.72
C ALA A 92 7.48 -4.50 15.78
N ASP A 93 8.35 -4.09 16.69
CA ASP A 93 9.61 -4.79 16.97
C ASP A 93 9.34 -6.06 17.80
N VAL A 94 8.39 -6.88 17.33
CA VAL A 94 7.87 -8.06 18.02
C VAL A 94 8.13 -9.27 17.13
N GLY A 95 9.14 -10.06 17.47
CA GLY A 95 9.40 -11.37 16.88
C GLY A 95 10.68 -11.50 16.03
N VAL A 96 10.86 -12.69 15.45
CA VAL A 96 12.07 -13.09 14.71
C VAL A 96 12.21 -12.25 13.43
N PRO A 97 13.35 -11.56 13.21
CA PRO A 97 13.50 -10.57 12.12
C PRO A 97 13.27 -11.17 10.72
N ASN A 98 13.67 -12.43 10.49
CA ASN A 98 13.46 -13.12 9.22
C ASN A 98 11.97 -13.38 8.91
N LEU A 99 11.18 -13.72 9.94
CA LEU A 99 9.75 -13.98 9.78
C LEU A 99 8.99 -12.67 9.50
N ARG A 100 9.42 -11.59 10.14
CA ARG A 100 8.88 -10.23 9.97
C ARG A 100 9.03 -9.74 8.53
N HIS A 101 10.24 -9.87 7.97
CA HIS A 101 10.51 -9.43 6.60
C HIS A 101 9.76 -10.29 5.58
N GLY A 102 9.66 -11.60 5.82
CA GLY A 102 8.88 -12.52 4.99
C GLY A 102 7.38 -12.24 4.98
N LEU A 103 6.78 -12.05 6.16
CA LEU A 103 5.36 -11.73 6.30
C LEU A 103 5.01 -10.34 5.73
N GLY A 104 5.81 -9.33 6.06
CA GLY A 104 5.63 -7.98 5.52
C GLY A 104 5.73 -7.97 4.00
N PHE A 105 6.68 -8.72 3.43
CA PHE A 105 6.82 -8.86 1.98
C PHE A 105 5.62 -9.58 1.36
N ALA A 106 5.18 -10.71 1.92
CA ALA A 106 4.02 -11.45 1.41
C ALA A 106 2.75 -10.57 1.40
N LEU A 107 2.50 -9.83 2.49
CA LEU A 107 1.37 -8.89 2.58
C LEU A 107 1.48 -7.75 1.56
N ALA A 108 2.68 -7.19 1.38
CA ALA A 108 2.91 -6.14 0.39
C ALA A 108 2.69 -6.64 -1.05
N VAL A 109 3.17 -7.85 -1.37
CA VAL A 109 2.95 -8.48 -2.68
C VAL A 109 1.46 -8.73 -2.93
N ILE A 110 0.72 -9.24 -1.94
CA ILE A 110 -0.73 -9.44 -2.06
C ILE A 110 -1.45 -8.11 -2.30
N ALA A 111 -1.12 -7.07 -1.53
CA ALA A 111 -1.69 -5.75 -1.72
C ALA A 111 -1.38 -5.18 -3.11
N MET A 112 -0.15 -5.33 -3.58
CA MET A 112 0.27 -4.91 -4.92
C MET A 112 -0.49 -5.67 -6.02
N LEU A 113 -0.72 -6.98 -5.87
CA LEU A 113 -1.52 -7.75 -6.82
C LEU A 113 -2.97 -7.27 -6.87
N ILE A 114 -3.56 -6.89 -5.74
CA ILE A 114 -4.92 -6.33 -5.71
C ILE A 114 -4.96 -4.97 -6.40
N GLU A 115 -3.94 -4.12 -6.22
CA GLU A 115 -3.83 -2.84 -6.92
C GLU A 115 -3.63 -3.01 -8.42
N VAL A 116 -2.75 -3.92 -8.84
CA VAL A 116 -2.52 -4.26 -10.25
C VAL A 116 -3.80 -4.82 -10.87
N TYR A 117 -4.52 -5.68 -10.16
CA TYR A 117 -5.82 -6.18 -10.60
C TYR A 117 -6.84 -5.04 -10.76
N TRP A 118 -6.87 -4.09 -9.82
CA TRP A 118 -7.78 -2.94 -9.92
C TRP A 118 -7.43 -2.03 -11.10
N PHE A 119 -6.18 -1.55 -11.19
CA PHE A 119 -5.75 -0.62 -12.22
C PHE A 119 -5.63 -1.26 -13.62
N GLY A 120 -5.29 -2.55 -13.69
CA GLY A 120 -5.05 -3.28 -14.94
C GLY A 120 -6.27 -4.03 -15.49
N LEU A 121 -7.12 -4.61 -14.64
CA LEU A 121 -8.26 -5.42 -15.08
C LEU A 121 -9.61 -4.79 -14.73
N ALA A 122 -9.85 -4.45 -13.47
CA ALA A 122 -11.16 -3.95 -13.04
C ALA A 122 -11.48 -2.58 -13.62
N ARG A 123 -10.50 -1.66 -13.64
CA ARG A 123 -10.63 -0.33 -14.26
C ARG A 123 -11.00 -0.44 -15.73
N TRP A 124 -10.39 -1.38 -16.47
CA TRP A 124 -10.65 -1.61 -17.88
C TRP A 124 -12.03 -2.25 -18.11
N LYS A 125 -12.44 -3.23 -17.29
CA LYS A 125 -13.76 -3.87 -17.40
C LYS A 125 -14.92 -2.89 -17.22
N ILE A 126 -14.74 -1.87 -16.38
CA ILE A 126 -15.74 -0.82 -16.19
C ILE A 126 -15.65 0.25 -17.31
N THR A 127 -14.53 0.34 -18.05
CA THR A 127 -14.32 1.30 -19.15
C THR A 127 -14.72 0.73 -20.52
N GLY A 128 -14.49 -0.56 -20.76
CA GLY A 128 -14.91 -1.29 -21.96
C GLY A 128 -16.39 -1.65 -22.01
N ALA A 129 -17.19 -1.19 -21.04
CA ALA A 129 -18.65 -1.30 -21.03
C ALA A 129 -19.34 0.01 -21.50
N GLN A 130 -18.63 0.85 -22.26
CA GLN A 130 -19.26 1.87 -23.10
C GLN A 130 -19.18 1.38 -24.56
N PRO A 131 -20.33 1.14 -25.23
CA PRO A 131 -20.36 0.88 -26.66
C PRO A 131 -19.91 2.12 -27.46
#